data_AF-A0A523GB77-F1
#
_entry.id   AF-A0A523GB77-F1
#
_cell.length_a   1.000
_cell.length_b   1.000
_cell.length_c   1.000
_cell.angle_alpha   90.00
_cell.angle_beta   90.00
_cell.angle_gamma   90.00
#
_symmetry.space_group_name_H-M   'P 1'
#
loop_
_entity.id
_entity.type
_entity.pdbx_description
1 polymer ?
#
loop_
_entity_poly.entity_id
_entity_poly.type
_entity_poly.pdbx_seq_one_letter_code
_entity_poly.pdbx_strand_id
1 'polypeptide(L)'
;QIQVIPFIVPHRQEYAEVVGYRIEGPNRTALFIPDIDSWEEWEDEGHRLEGVLQSVDIAFIDGSFFANGEIPGRDMSGFPHPFISHTMDRLKDLPENQRSKIRFIHLNHTNPALDLNSSEAQSIIEAGFGLARPFERYDL
;
A
#
# COMPACT_ATOMS: atom_id res chain seq x y z
N GLN A 1 -24.07 -4.00 8.42
CA GLN A 1 -24.19 -4.20 6.97
C GLN A 1 -22.82 -3.93 6.38
N ILE A 2 -22.41 -4.62 5.31
CA ILE A 2 -21.13 -4.38 4.64
C ILE A 2 -21.41 -3.80 3.26
N GLN A 3 -20.66 -2.77 2.87
CA GLN A 3 -20.65 -2.22 1.52
C GLN A 3 -19.22 -2.29 0.97
N VAL A 4 -19.10 -2.69 -0.30
CA VAL A 4 -17.82 -2.79 -1.01
C VAL A 4 -17.92 -1.92 -2.25
N ILE A 5 -17.08 -0.90 -2.34
CA ILE A 5 -17.11 0.12 -3.39
C ILE A 5 -15.78 0.03 -4.14
N PRO A 6 -15.76 -0.51 -5.38
CA PRO A 6 -14.55 -0.51 -6.18
C PRO A 6 -14.28 0.89 -6.75
N PHE A 7 -13.00 1.18 -6.99
CA PHE A 7 -12.54 2.36 -7.73
C PHE A 7 -11.31 1.99 -8.58
N ILE A 8 -11.11 2.72 -9.67
CA ILE A 8 -9.98 2.51 -10.57
C ILE A 8 -8.71 3.06 -9.92
N VAL A 9 -7.61 2.34 -10.12
CA VAL A 9 -6.26 2.79 -9.81
C VAL A 9 -5.41 2.67 -11.09
N PRO A 10 -4.37 3.51 -11.25
CA PRO A 10 -3.42 3.35 -12.34
C PRO A 10 -2.80 1.96 -12.30
N HIS A 11 -2.87 1.25 -13.42
CA HIS A 11 -2.25 -0.05 -13.58
C HIS A 11 -2.03 -0.37 -15.06
N ARG A 12 -0.88 -0.98 -15.40
CA ARG A 12 -0.62 -1.45 -16.78
C ARG A 12 -1.61 -2.52 -17.21
N GLN A 13 -2.50 -2.13 -18.12
CA GLN A 13 -3.54 -2.99 -18.69
C GLN A 13 -2.94 -3.99 -19.69
N GLU A 14 -2.39 -5.10 -19.21
CA GLU A 14 -2.01 -6.21 -20.10
C GLU A 14 -3.05 -7.33 -20.11
N TYR A 15 -3.69 -7.67 -18.98
CA TYR A 15 -4.65 -8.81 -18.92
C TYR A 15 -5.83 -8.70 -17.94
N ALA A 16 -5.89 -7.71 -17.03
CA ALA A 16 -7.04 -7.49 -16.13
C ALA A 16 -7.07 -6.05 -15.58
N GLU A 17 -8.28 -5.56 -15.26
CA GLU A 17 -8.46 -4.33 -14.49
C GLU A 17 -7.99 -4.56 -13.05
N VAL A 18 -7.02 -3.78 -12.58
CA VAL A 18 -6.71 -3.65 -11.17
C VAL A 18 -7.56 -2.53 -10.59
N VAL A 19 -8.24 -2.83 -9.48
CA VAL A 19 -9.10 -1.88 -8.78
C VAL A 19 -8.73 -1.84 -7.32
N GLY A 20 -8.84 -0.65 -6.74
CA GLY A 20 -8.89 -0.50 -5.30
C GLY A 20 -10.32 -0.69 -4.78
N TYR A 21 -10.45 -0.98 -3.49
CA TYR A 21 -11.74 -1.11 -2.82
C TYR A 21 -11.79 -0.24 -1.58
N ARG A 22 -12.92 0.44 -1.40
CA ARG A 22 -13.35 0.96 -0.10
C ARG A 22 -14.37 -0.01 0.48
N ILE A 23 -14.06 -0.59 1.64
CA ILE A 23 -14.90 -1.58 2.32
C ILE A 23 -15.44 -0.93 3.58
N GLU A 24 -16.74 -0.69 3.63
CA GLU A 24 -17.43 -0.08 4.76
C GLU A 24 -18.11 -1.18 5.58
N GLY A 25 -17.60 -1.40 6.80
CA GLY A 25 -18.22 -2.25 7.78
C GLY A 25 -19.17 -1.47 8.72
N PRO A 26 -19.83 -2.16 9.66
CA PRO A 26 -20.70 -1.54 10.64
C PRO A 26 -20.01 -0.51 11.55
N ASN A 27 -18.70 -0.64 11.80
CA ASN A 27 -17.97 0.20 12.77
C ASN A 27 -16.73 0.87 12.19
N ARG A 28 -16.12 0.30 11.14
CA ARG A 28 -14.88 0.77 10.53
C ARG A 28 -14.88 0.62 9.02
N THR A 29 -14.02 1.40 8.39
CA THR A 29 -13.79 1.39 6.96
C THR A 29 -12.36 0.98 6.62
N ALA A 30 -12.21 0.12 5.62
CA ALA A 30 -10.93 -0.24 5.04
C ALA A 30 -10.74 0.35 3.64
N LEU A 31 -9.54 0.87 3.36
CA LEU A 31 -9.00 1.01 2.02
C LEU A 31 -8.23 -0.27 1.67
N PHE A 32 -8.40 -0.80 0.48
CA PHE A 32 -7.70 -1.99 0.00
C PHE A 32 -7.23 -1.78 -1.44
N ILE A 33 -5.94 -1.51 -1.63
CA ILE A 33 -5.28 -1.30 -2.92
C ILE A 33 -4.11 -2.28 -2.97
N PRO A 34 -4.32 -3.52 -3.43
CA PRO A 34 -3.27 -4.55 -3.40
C PRO A 34 -2.18 -4.30 -4.43
N ASP A 35 -2.47 -3.52 -5.46
CA ASP A 35 -1.61 -3.26 -6.61
C ASP A 35 -1.97 -1.88 -7.18
N ILE A 36 -0.97 -1.13 -7.62
CA ILE A 36 -1.05 0.19 -8.26
C ILE A 36 0.30 0.52 -8.89
N ASP A 37 0.30 1.17 -10.06
CA ASP A 37 1.52 1.55 -10.77
C ASP A 37 2.23 2.77 -10.11
N SER A 38 1.46 3.82 -9.77
CA SER A 38 2.01 5.08 -9.27
C SER A 38 1.01 5.89 -8.44
N TRP A 39 1.48 6.47 -7.33
CA TRP A 39 0.71 7.44 -6.53
C TRP A 39 0.61 8.81 -7.19
N GLU A 40 1.57 9.16 -8.04
CA GLU A 40 1.60 10.42 -8.78
C GLU A 40 0.58 10.39 -9.91
N GLU A 41 0.53 9.30 -10.69
CA GLU A 41 -0.48 9.12 -11.73
C GLU A 41 -1.90 9.12 -11.14
N TRP A 42 -2.09 8.48 -9.99
CA TRP A 42 -3.39 8.47 -9.32
C TRP A 42 -3.80 9.88 -8.84
N GLU A 43 -2.82 10.67 -8.40
CA GLU A 43 -3.04 12.08 -8.03
C GLU A 43 -3.39 12.94 -9.25
N ASP A 44 -2.74 12.71 -10.39
CA ASP A 44 -3.05 13.37 -11.65
C ASP A 44 -4.48 13.05 -12.16
N GLU A 45 -4.99 11.85 -11.84
CA GLU A 45 -6.39 11.46 -12.06
C GLU A 45 -7.38 12.10 -11.05
N GLY A 46 -6.88 12.85 -10.08
CA GLY A 46 -7.68 13.55 -9.06
C GLY A 46 -7.82 12.80 -7.74
N HIS A 47 -7.06 11.73 -7.53
CA HIS A 47 -7.09 10.91 -6.32
C HIS A 47 -5.80 11.04 -5.50
N ARG A 48 -5.86 11.76 -4.38
CA ARG A 48 -4.70 11.92 -3.49
C ARG A 48 -4.74 10.93 -2.33
N LEU A 49 -3.73 10.06 -2.23
CA LEU A 49 -3.63 9.02 -1.21
C LEU A 49 -3.81 9.58 0.21
N GLU A 50 -3.14 10.69 0.55
CA GLU A 50 -3.22 11.33 1.88
C GLU A 50 -4.65 11.74 2.26
N GLY A 51 -5.44 12.21 1.28
CA GLY A 51 -6.85 12.55 1.48
C GLY A 51 -7.71 11.31 1.66
N VAL A 52 -7.49 10.28 0.83
CA VAL A 52 -8.21 9.00 0.94
C VAL A 52 -7.94 8.34 2.28
N LEU A 53 -6.69 8.34 2.74
CA LEU A 53 -6.30 7.81 4.03
C LEU A 53 -7.14 8.44 5.15
N GLN A 54 -7.31 9.76 5.18
CA GLN A 54 -8.12 10.44 6.22
C GLN A 54 -9.57 9.94 6.31
N SER A 55 -10.10 9.35 5.25
CA SER A 55 -11.48 8.87 5.17
C SER A 55 -11.67 7.40 5.60
N VAL A 56 -10.60 6.70 5.99
CA VAL A 56 -10.62 5.28 6.38
C VAL A 56 -9.93 5.03 7.72
N ASP A 57 -10.34 3.94 8.38
CA ASP A 57 -9.80 3.51 9.67
C ASP A 57 -8.59 2.59 9.54
N ILE A 58 -8.51 1.85 8.42
CA ILE A 58 -7.38 0.98 8.07
C ILE A 58 -7.13 1.04 6.56
N ALA A 59 -5.87 0.93 6.16
CA ALA A 59 -5.49 0.92 4.75
C ALA A 59 -4.52 -0.22 4.48
N PHE A 60 -4.88 -1.11 3.56
CA PHE A 60 -4.00 -2.13 3.01
C PHE A 60 -3.58 -1.67 1.63
N ILE A 61 -2.30 -1.33 1.46
CA ILE A 61 -1.78 -0.74 0.22
C ILE A 61 -0.63 -1.57 -0.34
N ASP A 62 -0.39 -1.45 -1.65
CA ASP A 62 0.71 -2.11 -2.34
C ASP A 62 2.03 -1.85 -1.60
N GLY A 63 2.77 -2.93 -1.41
CA GLY A 63 4.14 -2.93 -0.93
C GLY A 63 4.93 -3.99 -1.67
N SER A 64 4.70 -4.13 -2.97
CA SER A 64 5.30 -5.18 -3.80
C SER A 64 6.83 -5.18 -3.66
N PHE A 65 7.43 -4.00 -3.74
CA PHE A 65 8.86 -3.77 -3.61
C PHE A 65 9.16 -2.72 -2.55
N PHE A 66 10.14 -2.98 -1.70
CA PHE A 66 10.68 -2.00 -0.75
C PHE A 66 11.42 -0.82 -1.42
N ALA A 67 12.30 -1.10 -2.39
CA ALA A 67 13.16 -0.12 -3.05
C ALA A 67 13.72 -0.65 -4.39
N ASN A 68 14.39 0.24 -5.15
CA ASN A 68 15.09 -0.16 -6.37
C ASN A 68 16.21 -1.18 -6.07
N GLY A 69 16.45 -2.11 -7.00
CA GLY A 69 17.53 -3.10 -6.92
C GLY A 69 17.16 -4.45 -6.33
N GLU A 70 15.88 -4.69 -6.01
CA GLU A 70 15.42 -5.96 -5.43
C GLU A 70 15.44 -7.16 -6.39
N ILE A 71 15.41 -6.91 -7.71
CA ILE A 71 15.51 -7.97 -8.71
C ILE A 71 16.87 -7.87 -9.40
N PRO A 72 17.85 -8.73 -9.05
CA PRO A 72 19.19 -8.67 -9.62
C PRO A 72 19.20 -8.74 -11.15
N GLY A 73 19.89 -7.80 -11.78
CA GLY A 73 20.07 -7.75 -13.23
C GLY A 73 18.84 -7.32 -14.02
N ARG A 74 17.80 -6.80 -13.36
CA ARG A 74 16.63 -6.20 -14.03
C ARG A 74 16.49 -4.73 -13.72
N ASP A 75 16.01 -3.98 -14.70
CA ASP A 75 15.53 -2.63 -14.49
C ASP A 75 14.15 -2.68 -13.82
N MET A 76 14.05 -2.11 -12.63
CA MET A 76 12.81 -2.07 -11.86
C MET A 76 11.74 -1.19 -12.52
N SER A 77 12.09 -0.30 -13.46
CA SER A 77 11.12 0.50 -14.23
C SER A 77 10.15 -0.35 -15.06
N GLY A 78 10.50 -1.63 -15.31
CA GLY A 78 9.63 -2.61 -15.95
C GLY A 78 8.57 -3.25 -15.04
N PHE A 79 8.61 -2.97 -13.73
CA PHE A 79 7.69 -3.49 -12.71
C PHE A 79 7.06 -2.30 -11.97
N PRO A 80 6.09 -1.61 -12.59
CA PRO A 80 5.53 -0.38 -12.04
C PRO A 80 4.79 -0.69 -10.73
N HIS A 81 5.41 -0.32 -9.62
CA HIS A 81 4.80 -0.27 -8.29
C HIS A 81 5.48 0.86 -7.52
N PRO A 82 4.76 1.63 -6.70
CA PRO A 82 5.40 2.55 -5.78
C PRO A 82 6.21 1.75 -4.75
N PHE A 83 7.50 2.06 -4.63
CA PHE A 83 8.32 1.46 -3.59
C PHE A 83 7.75 1.77 -2.19
N ILE A 84 7.90 0.86 -1.23
CA ILE A 84 7.57 1.12 0.18
C ILE A 84 8.35 2.36 0.67
N SER A 85 9.64 2.46 0.33
CA SER A 85 10.47 3.62 0.68
C SER A 85 9.94 4.93 0.10
N HIS A 86 9.43 4.93 -1.14
CA HIS A 86 8.78 6.08 -1.77
C HIS A 86 7.48 6.45 -1.05
N THR A 87 6.64 5.44 -0.76
CA THR A 87 5.38 5.63 -0.03
C THR A 87 5.61 6.18 1.37
N MET A 88 6.63 5.68 2.09
CA MET A 88 7.02 6.20 3.39
C MET A 88 7.47 7.65 3.34
N ASP A 89 8.28 8.04 2.34
CA ASP A 89 8.72 9.43 2.19
C ASP A 89 7.56 10.37 1.85
N ARG A 90 6.65 9.96 0.96
CA ARG A 90 5.43 10.71 0.61
C ARG A 90 4.54 10.98 1.83
N LEU A 91 4.48 10.01 2.75
CA LEU A 91 3.55 10.03 3.89
C LEU A 91 4.23 10.42 5.22
N LYS A 92 5.51 10.80 5.22
CA LYS A 92 6.29 11.04 6.45
C LYS A 92 5.73 12.15 7.34
N ASP A 93 5.11 13.15 6.73
CA ASP A 93 4.54 14.32 7.43
C ASP A 93 3.12 14.06 7.94
N LEU A 94 2.54 12.89 7.65
CA LEU A 94 1.27 12.51 8.24
C LEU A 94 1.42 12.25 9.75
N PRO A 95 0.43 12.65 10.56
CA PRO A 95 0.41 12.32 11.97
C PRO A 95 0.50 10.80 12.20
N GLU A 96 1.08 10.39 13.32
CA GLU A 96 1.31 8.97 13.64
C GLU A 96 0.03 8.12 13.56
N ASN A 97 -1.12 8.65 14.00
CA ASN A 97 -2.41 7.94 13.90
C ASN A 97 -2.90 7.72 12.46
N GLN A 98 -2.39 8.47 11.49
CA GLN A 98 -2.66 8.27 10.06
C GLN A 98 -1.67 7.29 9.43
N ARG A 99 -0.41 7.26 9.91
CA ARG A 99 0.60 6.29 9.44
C ARG A 99 0.33 4.90 9.99
N SER A 100 -0.07 4.78 11.26
CA SER A 100 -0.23 3.50 11.96
C SER A 100 -1.37 2.62 11.46
N LYS A 101 -2.31 3.20 10.71
CA LYS A 101 -3.38 2.45 10.05
C LYS A 101 -2.99 1.85 8.71
N ILE A 102 -1.85 2.25 8.15
CA ILE A 102 -1.36 1.75 6.87
C ILE A 102 -0.67 0.41 7.10
N ARG A 103 -1.02 -0.57 6.26
CA ARG A 103 -0.40 -1.88 6.22
C ARG A 103 0.02 -2.19 4.80
N PHE A 104 1.31 -2.36 4.58
CA PHE A 104 1.82 -2.85 3.31
C PHE A 104 1.41 -4.31 3.12
N ILE A 105 0.86 -4.61 1.96
CA ILE A 105 0.43 -5.95 1.51
C ILE A 105 1.10 -6.31 0.18
N HIS A 106 0.80 -7.49 -0.35
CA HIS A 106 1.25 -7.92 -1.68
C HIS A 106 2.78 -7.92 -1.87
N LEU A 107 3.55 -8.15 -0.79
CA LEU A 107 5.01 -8.17 -0.86
C LEU A 107 5.49 -9.23 -1.85
N ASN A 108 6.31 -8.82 -2.82
CA ASN A 108 7.00 -9.75 -3.69
C ASN A 108 7.96 -10.62 -2.87
N HIS A 109 8.24 -11.84 -3.33
CA HIS A 109 9.15 -12.77 -2.67
C HIS A 109 10.59 -12.26 -2.53
N THR A 110 11.00 -11.24 -3.29
CA THR A 110 12.30 -10.57 -3.16
C THR A 110 12.31 -9.48 -2.09
N ASN A 111 11.14 -9.08 -1.57
CA ASN A 111 11.03 -7.95 -0.68
C ASN A 111 11.66 -8.27 0.69
N PRO A 112 12.71 -7.54 1.10
CA PRO A 112 13.41 -7.80 2.36
C PRO A 112 12.48 -7.65 3.58
N ALA A 113 11.41 -6.85 3.48
CA ALA A 113 10.44 -6.65 4.56
C ALA A 113 9.58 -7.90 4.87
N LEU A 114 9.70 -8.96 4.07
CA LEU A 114 9.15 -10.28 4.42
C LEU A 114 9.78 -10.82 5.71
N ASP A 115 11.10 -10.63 5.89
CA ASP A 115 11.79 -10.92 7.15
C ASP A 115 11.61 -9.75 8.11
N LEU A 116 10.91 -9.98 9.23
CA LEU A 116 10.68 -8.97 10.26
C LEU A 116 11.97 -8.52 10.95
N ASN A 117 13.06 -9.30 10.87
CA ASN A 117 14.35 -8.92 11.43
C ASN A 117 15.22 -8.10 10.47
N SER A 118 14.77 -7.90 9.23
CA SER A 118 15.48 -7.06 8.25
C SER A 118 15.49 -5.60 8.67
N SER A 119 16.52 -4.87 8.26
CA SER A 119 16.60 -3.41 8.43
C SER A 119 15.39 -2.70 7.81
N GLU A 120 14.91 -3.22 6.70
CA GLU A 120 13.80 -2.68 5.91
C GLU A 120 12.49 -2.83 6.67
N ALA A 121 12.19 -4.02 7.21
CA ALA A 121 11.01 -4.21 8.06
C ALA A 121 11.05 -3.33 9.32
N GLN A 122 12.22 -3.23 9.97
CA GLN A 122 12.37 -2.36 11.16
C GLN A 122 12.15 -0.90 10.80
N SER A 123 12.69 -0.42 9.67
CA SER A 123 12.51 0.97 9.23
C SER A 123 11.04 1.34 8.98
N ILE A 124 10.24 0.40 8.46
CA ILE A 124 8.79 0.58 8.25
C ILE A 124 8.07 0.75 9.59
N ILE A 125 8.38 -0.13 10.54
CA ILE A 125 7.77 -0.14 11.88
C ILE A 125 8.16 1.13 12.66
N GLU A 126 9.44 1.50 12.64
CA GLU A 126 9.96 2.70 13.30
C GLU A 126 9.39 3.99 12.69
N ALA A 127 9.12 4.00 11.39
CA ALA A 127 8.43 5.09 10.71
C ALA A 127 6.90 5.12 10.99
N GLY A 128 6.39 4.20 11.81
CA GLY A 128 5.00 4.18 12.25
C GLY A 128 4.03 3.54 11.27
N PHE A 129 4.52 2.74 10.31
CA PHE A 129 3.69 1.99 9.35
C PHE A 129 3.62 0.51 9.75
N GLY A 130 2.65 -0.22 9.20
CA GLY A 130 2.46 -1.65 9.42
C GLY A 130 2.87 -2.52 8.24
N LEU A 131 3.16 -3.78 8.53
CA LEU A 131 3.29 -4.87 7.54
C LEU A 131 2.20 -5.90 7.83
N ALA A 132 1.35 -6.20 6.85
CA ALA A 132 0.35 -7.25 7.05
C ALA A 132 1.02 -8.63 7.08
N ARG A 133 0.40 -9.55 7.83
CA ARG A 133 0.85 -10.93 7.97
C ARG A 133 -0.24 -11.90 7.54
N PRO A 134 0.14 -13.11 7.09
CA PRO A 134 -0.82 -14.17 6.82
C PRO A 134 -1.74 -14.38 8.01
N PHE A 135 -3.03 -14.56 7.73
CA PHE A 135 -4.08 -14.81 8.73
C PHE A 135 -4.38 -13.66 9.70
N GLU A 136 -3.86 -12.45 9.47
CA GLU A 136 -4.33 -11.26 10.19
C GLU A 136 -5.85 -11.08 9.97
N ARG A 137 -6.53 -10.63 11.03
CA ARG A 137 -7.97 -10.35 11.02
C ARG A 137 -8.20 -8.96 11.58
N TYR A 138 -9.06 -8.21 10.92
CA TYR A 138 -9.49 -6.89 11.34
C TYR A 138 -11.00 -6.84 11.30
N ASP A 139 -11.58 -6.42 12.41
CA ASP A 139 -13.01 -6.17 12.50
C ASP A 139 -13.31 -4.85 11.79
N LEU A 140 -14.32 -4.90 10.91
CA LEU A 140 -14.90 -3.75 10.22
C LEU A 140 -16.31 -3.48 10.77
#